data_AF-A0A6N8ARU7-F1
#
_entry.id   AF-A0A6N8ARU7-F1
#
_cell.length_a   1.000
_cell.length_b   1.000
_cell.length_c   1.000
_cell.angle_alpha   90.00
_cell.angle_beta   90.00
_cell.angle_gamma   90.00
#
_symmetry.space_group_name_H-M   'P 1'
#
loop_
_entity.id
_entity.type
_entity.pdbx_description
1 polymer ?
#
loop_
_entity_poly.entity_id
_entity_poly.type
_entity_poly.pdbx_seq_one_letter_code
_entity_poly.pdbx_strand_id
1 'polypeptide(L)'
;MRREWALAMLLAAMLLAGLGLLLRSALAGFYGSVLGGLCLGTAALLGTTGVAIAGLSAIHRHCSRRTFALALACTLLLPPLALAAGVQLKLRSAYLAVVPWQLDVHDIAYRKEQRWGLPLLALPGDNETGIRVFPLPPRAAQALRQHGIGYLRGLPDMPLRLDDPRTRGRYGPWHETPLDEDARRHVTRHCARDEGSFCITVDARVWGAVQQAISTPGSYYAIGRSGVIVIDPARQRVIYMYNG
;
A
#
# COMPACT_ATOMS: atom_id res chain seq x y z
N MET A 1 -10.44 -20.30 -59.83
CA MET A 1 -10.11 -19.65 -58.54
C MET A 1 -10.61 -20.55 -57.41
N ARG A 2 -9.72 -20.86 -56.46
CA ARG A 2 -9.64 -22.17 -55.78
C ARG A 2 -10.43 -22.24 -54.47
N ARG A 3 -11.17 -23.34 -54.29
CA ARG A 3 -11.86 -23.82 -53.07
C ARG A 3 -11.02 -23.78 -51.78
N GLU A 4 -9.69 -23.70 -51.89
CA GLU A 4 -8.77 -23.71 -50.76
C GLU A 4 -8.78 -22.42 -49.93
N TRP A 5 -9.16 -21.28 -50.52
CA TRP A 5 -9.27 -20.03 -49.77
C TRP A 5 -10.56 -19.96 -48.93
N ALA A 6 -11.60 -20.71 -49.31
CA ALA A 6 -12.88 -20.69 -48.61
C ALA A 6 -12.79 -21.31 -47.21
N LEU A 7 -12.04 -22.41 -47.06
CA LEU A 7 -11.81 -23.07 -45.78
C LEU A 7 -10.94 -22.22 -44.85
N ALA A 8 -9.89 -21.58 -45.38
CA ALA A 8 -9.04 -20.68 -44.61
C ALA A 8 -9.80 -19.44 -44.12
N MET A 9 -10.67 -18.87 -44.95
CA MET A 9 -11.53 -17.73 -44.57
C MET A 9 -12.57 -18.12 -43.52
N LEU A 10 -13.17 -19.31 -43.62
CA LEU A 10 -14.12 -19.82 -42.62
C LEU A 10 -13.46 -20.08 -41.27
N LEU A 11 -12.26 -20.67 -41.26
CA LEU A 11 -11.47 -20.86 -40.04
C LEU A 11 -11.05 -19.53 -39.41
N ALA A 12 -10.63 -18.55 -40.23
CA ALA A 12 -10.30 -17.21 -39.74
C ALA A 12 -11.51 -16.50 -39.14
N ALA A 13 -12.69 -16.60 -39.77
CA ALA A 13 -13.94 -16.04 -39.25
C ALA A 13 -14.38 -16.70 -37.94
N MET A 14 -14.24 -18.03 -37.81
CA MET A 14 -14.54 -18.75 -36.58
C MET A 14 -13.57 -18.42 -35.45
N LEU A 15 -12.27 -18.26 -35.75
CA LEU A 15 -11.26 -17.82 -34.77
C LEU A 15 -11.52 -16.39 -34.31
N LEU A 16 -11.88 -15.47 -35.20
CA LEU A 16 -12.25 -14.10 -34.84
C LEU A 16 -13.54 -14.03 -34.01
N ALA A 17 -14.54 -14.86 -34.33
CA ALA A 17 -15.77 -14.97 -33.54
C ALA A 17 -15.49 -15.56 -32.14
N GLY A 18 -14.64 -16.59 -32.05
CA GLY A 18 -14.20 -17.17 -30.77
C GLY A 18 -13.38 -16.19 -29.92
N LEU A 19 -12.47 -15.43 -30.55
CA LEU A 19 -11.70 -14.38 -29.89
C LEU A 19 -12.61 -13.25 -29.40
N GLY A 20 -13.60 -12.84 -30.21
CA GLY A 20 -14.60 -11.84 -29.83
C GLY A 20 -15.49 -12.29 -28.66
N LEU A 21 -15.87 -13.57 -28.62
CA LEU A 21 -16.63 -14.13 -27.51
C LEU A 21 -15.80 -14.21 -26.22
N LEU A 22 -14.54 -14.64 -26.32
CA LEU A 22 -13.58 -14.67 -25.20
C LEU A 22 -13.28 -13.27 -24.66
N LEU A 23 -13.07 -12.29 -25.54
CA LEU A 23 -12.88 -10.89 -25.18
C LEU A 23 -14.12 -10.33 -24.47
N ARG A 24 -15.33 -10.67 -24.96
CA ARG A 24 -16.60 -10.24 -24.38
C ARG A 24 -16.87 -10.89 -23.02
N SER A 25 -16.50 -12.16 -22.80
CA SER A 25 -16.57 -12.81 -21.50
C SER A 25 -15.49 -12.32 -20.52
N ALA A 26 -14.29 -12.00 -20.99
CA ALA A 26 -13.23 -11.40 -20.19
C ALA A 26 -13.60 -9.96 -19.75
N LEU A 27 -14.21 -9.18 -20.66
CA LEU A 27 -14.76 -7.86 -20.36
C LEU A 27 -15.99 -7.97 -19.43
N ALA A 28 -16.89 -8.93 -19.64
CA ALA A 28 -18.06 -9.13 -18.76
C ALA A 28 -17.68 -9.58 -17.34
N GLY A 29 -16.59 -10.33 -17.15
CA GLY A 29 -16.09 -10.69 -15.82
C GLY A 29 -15.56 -9.50 -15.02
N PHE A 30 -14.84 -8.59 -15.68
CA PHE A 30 -14.29 -7.39 -15.03
C PHE A 30 -15.36 -6.31 -14.81
N TYR A 31 -16.16 -5.99 -15.84
CA TYR A 31 -17.25 -5.01 -15.69
C TYR A 31 -18.39 -5.53 -14.82
N GLY A 32 -18.72 -6.82 -14.87
CA GLY A 32 -19.77 -7.43 -14.06
C GLY A 32 -19.43 -7.52 -12.57
N SER A 33 -18.16 -7.75 -12.22
CA SER A 33 -17.72 -7.72 -10.82
C SER A 33 -17.68 -6.30 -10.25
N VAL A 34 -17.25 -5.31 -11.04
CA VAL A 34 -17.26 -3.90 -10.63
C VAL A 34 -18.69 -3.35 -10.53
N LEU A 35 -19.55 -3.56 -11.53
CA LEU A 35 -20.96 -3.16 -11.47
C LEU A 35 -21.70 -3.92 -10.36
N GLY A 36 -21.46 -5.22 -10.20
CA GLY A 36 -22.06 -6.01 -9.13
C GLY A 36 -21.68 -5.48 -7.75
N GLY A 37 -20.41 -5.13 -7.55
CA GLY A 37 -19.93 -4.49 -6.32
C GLY A 37 -20.56 -3.12 -6.08
N LEU A 38 -20.71 -2.29 -7.12
CA LEU A 38 -21.38 -0.99 -7.03
C LEU A 38 -22.85 -1.14 -6.65
N CYS A 39 -23.60 -2.02 -7.33
CA CYS A 39 -25.02 -2.27 -7.04
C CYS A 39 -25.23 -2.80 -5.61
N LEU A 40 -24.40 -3.74 -5.16
CA LEU A 40 -24.43 -4.23 -3.78
C LEU A 40 -24.11 -3.13 -2.76
N GLY A 41 -23.11 -2.29 -3.07
CA GLY A 41 -22.75 -1.13 -2.26
C GLY A 41 -23.89 -0.11 -2.16
N THR A 42 -24.55 0.21 -3.27
CA THR A 42 -25.71 1.11 -3.31
C THR A 42 -26.89 0.53 -2.54
N ALA A 43 -27.20 -0.76 -2.71
CA ALA A 43 -28.28 -1.43 -1.98
C ALA A 43 -28.01 -1.43 -0.46
N ALA A 44 -26.77 -1.69 -0.04
CA ALA A 44 -26.38 -1.62 1.36
C ALA A 44 -26.48 -0.19 1.92
N LEU A 45 -26.09 0.82 1.15
CA LEU A 45 -26.21 2.23 1.54
C LEU A 45 -27.68 2.65 1.72
N LEU A 46 -28.54 2.27 0.77
CA LEU A 46 -29.98 2.56 0.86
C LEU A 46 -30.62 1.85 2.05
N GLY A 47 -30.29 0.57 2.28
CA GLY A 47 -30.80 -0.20 3.40
C GLY A 47 -30.40 0.39 4.75
N THR A 48 -29.11 0.72 4.92
CA THR A 48 -28.61 1.34 6.16
C THR A 48 -29.20 2.73 6.40
N THR A 49 -29.37 3.53 5.35
CA THR A 49 -30.03 4.84 5.43
C THR A 49 -31.50 4.70 5.84
N GLY A 50 -32.22 3.74 5.26
CA GLY A 50 -33.63 3.47 5.60
C GLY A 50 -33.80 3.06 7.07
N VAL A 51 -32.93 2.18 7.57
CA VAL A 51 -32.92 1.77 8.99
C VAL A 51 -32.63 2.96 9.91
N ALA A 52 -31.66 3.82 9.55
CA ALA A 52 -31.34 5.01 10.33
C ALA A 52 -32.51 6.00 10.40
N ILE A 53 -33.19 6.26 9.27
CA ILE A 53 -34.37 7.14 9.21
C ILE A 53 -35.52 6.56 10.03
N ALA A 54 -35.79 5.26 9.91
CA ALA A 54 -36.85 4.60 10.67
C ALA A 54 -36.57 4.64 12.18
N GLY A 55 -35.33 4.38 12.59
CA GLY A 55 -34.88 4.46 13.98
C GLY A 55 -35.00 5.88 14.54
N LEU A 56 -34.50 6.89 13.83
CA LEU A 56 -34.64 8.30 14.22
C LEU A 56 -36.12 8.73 14.30
N SER A 57 -36.94 8.27 13.36
CA SER A 57 -38.38 8.57 13.33
C SER A 57 -39.15 7.93 14.48
N ALA A 58 -38.74 6.74 14.93
CA ALA A 58 -39.31 6.10 16.11
C ALA A 58 -38.89 6.82 17.40
N ILE A 59 -37.61 7.18 17.52
CA ILE A 59 -37.08 7.95 18.67
C ILE A 59 -37.76 9.32 18.74
N HIS A 60 -37.97 9.99 17.61
CA HIS A 60 -38.66 11.28 17.57
C HIS A 60 -40.10 11.19 18.08
N ARG A 61 -40.82 10.10 17.76
CA ARG A 61 -42.22 9.89 18.13
C ARG A 61 -42.43 9.43 19.57
N HIS A 62 -41.46 8.71 20.15
CA HIS A 62 -41.66 8.03 21.44
C HIS A 62 -40.72 8.50 22.55
N CYS A 63 -39.68 9.29 22.27
CA CYS A 63 -38.70 9.72 23.26
C CYS A 63 -38.66 11.24 23.43
N SER A 64 -37.93 11.69 24.47
CA SER A 64 -37.73 13.12 24.73
C SER A 64 -36.91 13.80 23.63
N ARG A 65 -37.07 15.13 23.49
CA ARG A 65 -36.28 15.96 22.55
C ARG A 65 -34.78 15.83 22.76
N ARG A 66 -34.32 15.63 24.01
CA ARG A 66 -32.90 15.42 24.34
C ARG A 66 -32.39 14.09 23.79
N THR A 67 -33.17 13.03 23.95
CA THR A 67 -32.85 11.69 23.41
C THR A 67 -32.77 11.70 21.89
N PHE A 68 -33.71 12.39 21.23
CA PHE A 68 -33.69 12.57 19.78
C PHE A 68 -32.46 13.36 19.31
N ALA A 69 -32.12 14.47 19.96
CA ALA A 69 -30.94 15.26 19.62
C ALA A 69 -29.63 14.46 19.75
N LEU A 70 -29.50 13.64 20.81
CA LEU A 70 -28.35 12.75 20.98
C LEU A 70 -28.30 11.67 19.88
N ALA A 71 -29.42 11.02 19.58
CA ALA A 71 -29.48 10.00 18.53
C ALA A 71 -29.14 10.57 17.15
N LEU A 72 -29.63 11.78 16.85
CA LEU A 72 -29.29 12.50 15.62
C LEU A 72 -27.81 12.83 15.56
N ALA A 73 -27.23 13.37 16.65
CA ALA A 73 -25.81 13.67 16.73
C ALA A 73 -24.94 12.41 16.55
N CYS A 74 -25.28 11.30 17.19
CA CYS A 74 -24.57 10.03 17.02
C CYS A 74 -24.66 9.51 15.58
N THR A 75 -25.84 9.58 14.95
CA THR A 75 -26.04 9.12 13.56
C THR A 75 -25.24 9.96 12.57
N LEU A 76 -25.06 11.26 12.83
CA LEU A 76 -24.28 12.15 11.96
C LEU A 76 -22.77 12.06 12.21
N LEU A 77 -22.33 11.83 13.46
CA LEU A 77 -20.91 11.90 13.83
C LEU A 77 -20.19 10.55 13.81
N LEU A 78 -20.86 9.45 14.19
CA LEU A 78 -20.19 8.14 14.28
C LEU A 78 -19.75 7.57 12.92
N PRO A 79 -20.55 7.65 11.83
CA PRO A 79 -20.13 7.13 10.53
C PRO A 79 -18.84 7.77 9.97
N PRO A 80 -18.70 9.11 9.91
CA PRO A 80 -17.45 9.71 9.42
C PRO A 80 -16.26 9.41 10.33
N LEU A 81 -16.46 9.32 11.65
CA LEU A 81 -15.40 8.91 12.59
C LEU A 81 -14.96 7.46 12.37
N ALA A 82 -15.91 6.54 12.20
CA ALA A 82 -15.63 5.12 11.92
C ALA A 82 -14.93 4.96 10.57
N LEU A 83 -15.37 5.69 9.54
CA LEU A 83 -14.71 5.71 8.23
C LEU A 83 -13.28 6.24 8.34
N ALA A 84 -13.08 7.37 9.03
CA ALA A 84 -11.76 7.95 9.24
C ALA A 84 -10.84 6.98 10.00
N ALA A 85 -11.32 6.35 11.06
CA ALA A 85 -10.58 5.34 11.82
C ALA A 85 -10.23 4.13 10.94
N GLY A 86 -11.18 3.62 10.16
CA GLY A 86 -10.94 2.52 9.22
C GLY A 86 -9.90 2.85 8.15
N VAL A 87 -9.95 4.07 7.59
CA VAL A 87 -8.94 4.57 6.65
C VAL A 87 -7.57 4.64 7.31
N GLN A 88 -7.46 5.20 8.52
CA GLN A 88 -6.19 5.29 9.25
C GLN A 88 -5.60 3.92 9.59
N LEU A 89 -6.43 2.96 10.03
CA LEU A 89 -6.01 1.59 10.29
C LEU A 89 -5.49 0.92 9.01
N LYS A 90 -6.19 1.08 7.89
CA LYS A 90 -5.79 0.52 6.59
C LYS A 90 -4.49 1.15 6.08
N LEU A 91 -4.31 2.46 6.26
CA LEU A 91 -3.07 3.15 5.92
C LEU A 91 -1.91 2.68 6.79
N ARG A 92 -2.12 2.59 8.11
CA ARG A 92 -1.11 2.09 9.05
C ARG A 92 -0.69 0.67 8.70
N SER A 93 -1.64 -0.23 8.41
CA SER A 93 -1.31 -1.60 8.00
C SER A 93 -0.53 -1.63 6.69
N ALA A 94 -0.91 -0.80 5.71
CA ALA A 94 -0.18 -0.70 4.44
C ALA A 94 1.25 -0.18 4.62
N TYR A 95 1.47 0.77 5.52
CA TYR A 95 2.81 1.27 5.82
C TYR A 95 3.70 0.23 6.50
N LEU A 96 3.15 -0.56 7.42
CA LEU A 96 3.87 -1.63 8.12
C LEU A 96 4.15 -2.84 7.23
N ALA A 97 3.27 -3.14 6.26
CA ALA A 97 3.39 -4.29 5.37
C ALA A 97 4.60 -4.24 4.41
N VAL A 98 5.36 -3.14 4.43
CA VAL A 98 6.63 -2.99 3.73
C VAL A 98 7.77 -3.69 4.50
N VAL A 99 7.66 -3.87 5.80
CA VAL A 99 8.70 -4.55 6.59
C VAL A 99 8.39 -6.06 6.64
N PRO A 100 9.38 -6.95 6.48
CA PRO A 100 9.18 -8.37 6.69
C PRO A 100 8.57 -8.64 8.09
N TRP A 101 7.44 -9.33 8.14
CA TRP A 101 6.67 -9.51 9.38
C TRP A 101 7.45 -10.24 10.49
N GLN A 102 8.46 -11.02 10.11
CA GLN A 102 9.35 -11.75 11.04
C GLN A 102 10.30 -10.82 11.81
N LEU A 103 10.46 -9.56 11.37
CA LEU A 103 11.19 -8.55 12.13
C LEU A 103 10.35 -7.98 13.28
N ASP A 104 9.07 -8.34 13.37
CA ASP A 104 8.16 -8.01 14.48
C ASP A 104 8.00 -6.49 14.72
N VAL A 105 7.99 -5.74 13.62
CA VAL A 105 7.85 -4.28 13.64
C VAL A 105 6.37 -3.90 13.70
N HIS A 106 5.99 -3.06 14.67
CA HIS A 106 4.60 -2.65 14.89
C HIS A 106 4.36 -1.13 14.85
N ASP A 107 5.43 -0.35 14.90
CA ASP A 107 5.37 1.10 15.00
C ASP A 107 6.12 1.78 13.86
N ILE A 108 5.79 3.05 13.65
CA ILE A 108 6.42 3.91 12.66
C ILE A 108 7.02 5.08 13.45
N ALA A 109 8.35 5.11 13.56
CA ALA A 109 9.06 6.15 14.29
C ALA A 109 9.11 7.47 13.52
N TYR A 110 9.19 7.39 12.19
CA TYR A 110 9.19 8.56 11.32
C TYR A 110 8.56 8.22 9.97
N ARG A 111 7.80 9.16 9.42
CA ARG A 111 7.27 9.10 8.05
C ARG A 111 7.28 10.48 7.44
N LYS A 112 7.90 10.60 6.26
CA LYS A 112 7.74 11.76 5.38
C LYS A 112 7.51 11.22 3.98
N GLU A 113 6.43 11.69 3.37
CA GLU A 113 6.00 11.26 2.06
C GLU A 113 5.45 12.48 1.34
N GLN A 114 5.79 12.62 0.07
CA GLN A 114 5.23 13.63 -0.80
C GLN A 114 4.64 12.93 -2.02
N ARG A 115 3.44 13.36 -2.36
CA ARG A 115 2.68 12.86 -3.49
C ARG A 115 2.43 14.01 -4.43
N TRP A 116 2.66 13.79 -5.72
CA TRP A 116 2.39 14.77 -6.75
C TRP A 116 1.16 14.34 -7.56
N GLY A 117 0.17 15.23 -7.68
CA GLY A 117 -1.08 14.97 -8.40
C GLY A 117 -2.33 15.51 -7.67
N LEU A 118 -3.48 15.40 -8.32
CA LEU A 118 -4.77 15.74 -7.70
C LEU A 118 -5.13 14.68 -6.64
N PRO A 119 -5.42 15.04 -5.37
CA PRO A 119 -5.66 14.07 -4.30
C PRO A 119 -6.76 13.03 -4.57
N LEU A 120 -7.72 13.38 -5.45
CA LEU A 120 -8.85 12.52 -5.83
C LEU A 120 -8.57 11.62 -7.05
N LEU A 121 -7.50 11.90 -7.81
CA LEU A 121 -7.14 11.17 -9.04
C LEU A 121 -5.75 10.52 -8.96
N ALA A 122 -4.91 10.90 -8.00
CA ALA A 122 -3.65 10.25 -7.71
C ALA A 122 -3.94 8.87 -7.14
N LEU A 123 -3.70 7.83 -7.95
CA LEU A 123 -3.75 6.47 -7.46
C LEU A 123 -2.56 6.25 -6.52
N PRO A 124 -2.74 5.50 -5.42
CA PRO A 124 -1.63 5.18 -4.54
C PRO A 124 -0.49 4.50 -5.30
N GLY A 125 0.70 5.09 -5.25
CA GLY A 125 1.89 4.63 -5.97
C GLY A 125 2.23 5.40 -7.26
N ASP A 126 1.44 6.40 -7.64
CA ASP A 126 1.78 7.33 -8.73
C ASP A 126 2.47 8.58 -8.17
N ASN A 127 3.66 8.90 -8.69
CA ASN A 127 4.48 10.05 -8.33
C ASN A 127 4.60 10.24 -6.80
N GLU A 128 5.26 9.30 -6.13
CA GLU A 128 5.42 9.32 -4.69
C GLU A 128 6.90 9.13 -4.34
N THR A 129 7.43 10.05 -3.54
CA THR A 129 8.72 9.87 -2.90
C THR A 129 8.52 9.88 -1.39
N GLY A 130 9.22 9.01 -0.69
CA GLY A 130 9.01 8.90 0.75
C GLY A 130 10.07 8.12 1.49
N ILE A 131 10.21 8.49 2.75
CA ILE A 131 11.02 7.77 3.72
C ILE A 131 10.16 7.37 4.92
N ARG A 132 10.35 6.13 5.36
CA ARG A 132 9.72 5.56 6.56
C ARG A 132 10.81 4.96 7.42
N VAL A 133 10.79 5.27 8.71
CA VAL A 133 11.69 4.69 9.70
C VAL A 133 10.85 3.95 10.72
N PHE A 134 11.21 2.71 10.97
CA PHE A 134 10.55 1.83 11.91
C PHE A 134 11.54 1.43 13.00
N PRO A 135 11.10 1.33 14.26
CA PRO A 135 11.92 0.74 15.31
C PRO A 135 12.06 -0.76 15.06
N LEU A 136 13.31 -1.24 15.07
CA LEU A 136 13.60 -2.67 15.00
C LEU A 136 13.62 -3.22 16.44
N PRO A 137 12.78 -4.21 16.76
CA PRO A 137 12.77 -4.82 18.09
C PRO A 137 14.16 -5.33 18.50
N PRO A 138 14.53 -5.22 19.79
CA PRO A 138 15.84 -5.67 20.27
C PRO A 138 16.16 -7.12 19.93
N ARG A 139 15.14 -8.00 19.93
CA ARG A 139 15.26 -9.41 19.56
C ARG A 139 15.72 -9.60 18.11
N ALA A 140 15.06 -8.92 17.17
CA ALA A 140 15.42 -8.98 15.75
C ALA A 140 16.80 -8.35 15.51
N ALA A 141 17.09 -7.22 16.15
CA ALA A 141 18.40 -6.58 16.08
C ALA A 141 19.53 -7.49 16.60
N GLN A 142 19.30 -8.22 17.70
CA GLN A 142 20.26 -9.17 18.24
C GLN A 142 20.49 -10.35 17.31
N ALA A 143 19.42 -10.94 16.75
CA ALA A 143 19.53 -12.03 15.79
C ALA A 143 20.35 -11.62 14.56
N LEU A 144 20.13 -10.40 14.05
CA LEU A 144 20.91 -9.82 12.96
C LEU A 144 22.38 -9.61 13.31
N ARG A 145 22.68 -9.16 14.53
CA ARG A 145 24.09 -9.02 14.98
C ARG A 145 24.80 -10.37 15.13
N GLN A 146 24.06 -11.43 15.48
CA GLN A 146 24.63 -12.77 15.70
C GLN A 146 24.80 -13.57 14.40
N HIS A 147 23.81 -13.50 13.50
CA HIS A 147 23.76 -14.33 12.30
C HIS A 147 24.00 -13.55 11.00
N GLY A 148 24.16 -12.24 11.11
CA GLY A 148 24.42 -11.34 9.99
C GLY A 148 23.35 -11.40 8.91
N ILE A 149 23.80 -11.22 7.67
CA ILE A 149 22.95 -11.30 6.48
C ILE A 149 22.29 -12.68 6.28
N GLY A 150 22.87 -13.74 6.87
CA GLY A 150 22.31 -15.09 6.83
C GLY A 150 20.92 -15.18 7.45
N TYR A 151 20.67 -14.39 8.50
CA TYR A 151 19.34 -14.27 9.12
C TYR A 151 18.29 -13.82 8.10
N LEU A 152 18.61 -12.79 7.31
CA LEU A 152 17.69 -12.20 6.32
C LEU A 152 17.46 -13.12 5.12
N ARG A 153 18.50 -13.81 4.66
CA ARG A 153 18.41 -14.78 3.57
C ARG A 153 17.61 -16.03 3.96
N GLY A 154 17.56 -16.36 5.25
CA GLY A 154 16.77 -17.46 5.79
C GLY A 154 15.32 -17.10 6.14
N LEU A 155 14.90 -15.83 5.99
CA LEU A 155 13.51 -15.46 6.21
C LEU A 155 12.62 -16.09 5.13
N PRO A 156 11.46 -16.65 5.51
CA PRO A 156 10.52 -17.14 4.52
C PRO A 156 9.94 -15.96 3.73
N ASP A 157 9.62 -16.23 2.47
CA ASP A 157 8.94 -15.27 1.60
C ASP A 157 7.70 -14.70 2.30
N MET A 158 7.51 -13.39 2.18
CA MET A 158 6.28 -12.73 2.63
C MET A 158 5.08 -13.40 1.95
N PRO A 159 4.04 -13.81 2.70
CA PRO A 159 2.85 -14.40 2.09
C PRO A 159 2.27 -13.39 1.09
N LEU A 160 2.17 -13.82 -0.16
CA LEU A 160 1.53 -13.05 -1.23
C LEU A 160 0.05 -12.90 -0.88
N ARG A 161 -0.35 -11.78 -0.24
CA ARG A 161 -1.76 -11.43 -0.16
C ARG A 161 -2.18 -11.01 -1.57
N LEU A 162 -2.98 -11.86 -2.21
CA LEU A 162 -3.55 -11.63 -3.55
C LEU A 162 -4.37 -10.32 -3.64
N ASP A 163 -4.79 -9.80 -2.49
CA ASP A 163 -5.73 -8.67 -2.40
C ASP A 163 -5.04 -7.29 -2.34
N ASP A 164 -3.71 -7.23 -2.17
CA ASP A 164 -2.97 -5.95 -2.16
C ASP A 164 -1.76 -5.96 -3.10
N PRO A 165 -1.88 -5.39 -4.31
CA PRO A 165 -0.79 -5.26 -5.27
C PRO A 165 0.46 -4.53 -4.73
N ARG A 166 0.33 -3.83 -3.59
CA ARG A 166 1.39 -3.07 -2.93
C ARG A 166 2.22 -3.88 -1.94
N THR A 167 1.74 -5.06 -1.51
CA THR A 167 2.46 -5.95 -0.56
C THR A 167 3.49 -6.87 -1.21
N ARG A 168 4.07 -6.48 -2.35
CA ARG A 168 5.20 -7.20 -2.94
C ARG A 168 6.50 -6.88 -2.20
N GLY A 169 6.54 -7.21 -0.92
CA GLY A 169 7.71 -7.18 -0.04
C GLY A 169 8.65 -8.36 -0.27
N ARG A 170 8.83 -8.77 -1.54
CA ARG A 170 9.92 -9.69 -1.89
C ARG A 170 11.18 -8.86 -1.91
N TYR A 171 11.87 -8.86 -0.77
CA TYR A 171 13.17 -8.25 -0.62
C TYR A 171 14.22 -9.30 -0.87
N GLY A 172 14.94 -9.14 -1.97
CA GLY A 172 15.96 -10.09 -2.37
C GLY A 172 16.53 -9.77 -3.75
N PRO A 173 17.83 -10.02 -3.98
CA PRO A 173 18.81 -10.48 -3.00
C PRO A 173 19.13 -9.46 -1.90
N TRP A 174 19.52 -9.95 -0.72
CA TRP A 174 20.01 -9.11 0.39
C TRP A 174 21.51 -8.86 0.24
N HIS A 175 21.91 -7.63 0.56
CA HIS A 175 23.28 -7.11 0.49
C HIS A 175 23.69 -6.42 1.79
N GLU A 176 25.00 -6.28 2.01
CA GLU A 176 25.54 -5.47 3.11
C GLU A 176 25.82 -4.06 2.60
N THR A 177 25.62 -3.06 3.46
CA THR A 177 26.02 -1.68 3.13
C THR A 177 27.54 -1.54 3.06
N PRO A 178 28.09 -0.58 2.29
CA PRO A 178 27.43 0.55 1.63
C PRO A 178 26.53 0.16 0.45
N LEU A 179 25.52 1.00 0.15
CA LEU A 179 24.67 0.78 -1.02
C LEU A 179 25.43 0.99 -2.33
N ASP A 180 25.23 0.03 -3.24
CA ASP A 180 25.67 0.11 -4.63
C ASP A 180 24.95 1.20 -5.43
N GLU A 181 25.42 1.44 -6.65
CA GLU A 181 24.85 2.45 -7.55
C GLU A 181 23.41 2.15 -7.96
N ASP A 182 23.02 0.88 -8.06
CA ASP A 182 21.67 0.50 -8.47
C ASP A 182 20.66 0.84 -7.37
N ALA A 183 20.93 0.40 -6.16
CA ALA A 183 20.09 0.70 -5.02
C ALA A 183 20.05 2.21 -4.73
N ARG A 184 21.15 2.95 -4.93
CA ARG A 184 21.17 4.42 -4.82
C ARG A 184 20.26 5.14 -5.82
N ARG A 185 19.87 4.53 -6.94
CA ARG A 185 18.87 5.13 -7.85
C ARG A 185 17.45 5.06 -7.30
N HIS A 186 17.18 4.08 -6.44
CA HIS A 186 15.86 3.79 -5.88
C HIS A 186 15.60 4.47 -4.54
N VAL A 187 16.62 5.05 -3.90
CA VAL A 187 16.45 5.80 -2.65
C VAL A 187 15.93 7.22 -2.91
N THR A 188 15.11 7.70 -1.98
CA THR A 188 14.61 9.06 -1.95
C THR A 188 15.75 10.08 -1.87
N ARG A 189 15.62 11.20 -2.56
CA ARG A 189 16.54 12.33 -2.47
C ARG A 189 16.09 13.32 -1.40
N HIS A 190 17.04 13.84 -0.63
CA HIS A 190 16.81 14.92 0.33
C HIS A 190 17.20 16.26 -0.27
N CYS A 191 16.32 17.25 -0.17
CA CYS A 191 16.56 18.62 -0.61
C CYS A 191 16.42 19.59 0.55
N ALA A 192 17.15 20.71 0.47
CA ALA A 192 17.07 21.81 1.42
C ALA A 192 15.71 22.54 1.36
N ARG A 193 15.01 22.45 0.23
CA ARG A 193 13.67 23.00 0.01
C ARG A 193 12.88 22.06 -0.91
N ASP A 194 11.55 22.11 -0.81
CA ASP A 194 10.65 21.36 -1.69
C ASP A 194 10.66 22.00 -3.09
N GLU A 195 11.65 21.62 -3.92
CA GLU A 195 11.91 22.24 -5.24
C GLU A 195 11.12 21.59 -6.39
N GLY A 196 9.95 20.98 -6.10
CA GLY A 196 9.01 20.50 -7.14
C GLY A 196 9.51 19.33 -8.00
N SER A 197 10.70 18.79 -7.72
CA SER A 197 11.19 17.51 -8.25
C SER A 197 11.01 16.40 -7.21
N PHE A 198 11.20 15.13 -7.60
CA PHE A 198 11.12 13.92 -6.77
C PHE A 198 12.09 13.89 -5.57
N CYS A 199 11.90 14.83 -4.65
CA CYS A 199 12.77 15.15 -3.55
C CYS A 199 11.93 15.61 -2.37
N ILE A 200 12.34 15.27 -1.16
CA ILE A 200 11.63 15.67 0.07
C ILE A 200 12.54 16.32 1.09
N THR A 201 11.97 17.29 1.78
CA THR A 201 12.59 17.83 2.99
C THR A 201 12.40 16.82 4.15
N VAL A 202 13.48 16.15 4.53
CA VAL A 202 13.56 15.21 5.66
C VAL A 202 14.23 15.94 6.82
N ASP A 203 13.79 15.65 8.06
CA ASP A 203 14.47 16.17 9.25
C ASP A 203 15.98 15.85 9.21
N ALA A 204 16.82 16.84 9.48
CA ALA A 204 18.27 16.73 9.31
C ALA A 204 18.89 15.62 10.17
N ARG A 205 18.35 15.38 11.38
CA ARG A 205 18.82 14.32 12.27
C ARG A 205 18.45 12.95 11.72
N VAL A 206 17.24 12.82 11.18
CA VAL A 206 16.80 11.58 10.52
C VAL A 206 17.65 11.32 9.27
N TRP A 207 17.82 12.33 8.42
CA TRP A 207 18.61 12.21 7.20
C TRP A 207 20.08 11.86 7.49
N GLY A 208 20.71 12.52 8.47
CA GLY A 208 22.09 12.20 8.85
C GLY A 208 22.26 10.74 9.28
N ALA A 209 21.29 10.20 10.03
CA ALA A 209 21.33 8.81 10.45
C ALA A 209 21.03 7.82 9.30
N VAL A 210 20.19 8.20 8.35
CA VAL A 210 19.97 7.45 7.10
C VAL A 210 21.25 7.41 6.28
N GLN A 211 21.87 8.57 6.04
CA GLN A 211 23.14 8.70 5.32
C GLN A 211 24.23 7.82 5.92
N GLN A 212 24.31 7.77 7.26
CA GLN A 212 25.23 6.89 7.96
C GLN A 212 24.91 5.41 7.70
N ALA A 213 23.66 4.99 7.86
CA ALA A 213 23.25 3.59 7.63
C ALA A 213 23.53 3.15 6.18
N ILE A 214 23.33 4.02 5.19
CA ILE A 214 23.49 3.67 3.77
C ILE A 214 24.93 3.72 3.26
N SER A 215 25.79 4.51 3.90
CA SER A 215 27.15 4.79 3.43
C SER A 215 28.23 4.08 4.22
N THR A 216 27.90 3.46 5.35
CA THR A 216 28.86 2.75 6.22
C THR A 216 28.53 1.26 6.33
N PRO A 217 29.54 0.38 6.49
CA PRO A 217 29.30 -1.04 6.74
C PRO A 217 28.52 -1.30 8.04
N GLY A 218 27.85 -2.46 8.10
CA GLY A 218 27.16 -2.94 9.30
C GLY A 218 25.63 -2.83 9.25
N SER A 219 25.06 -2.39 8.13
CA SER A 219 23.63 -2.49 7.83
C SER A 219 23.40 -3.44 6.65
N TYR A 220 22.15 -3.84 6.45
CA TYR A 220 21.75 -4.74 5.36
C TYR A 220 20.69 -4.07 4.49
N TYR A 221 20.71 -4.27 3.19
CA TYR A 221 19.70 -3.71 2.30
C TYR A 221 19.20 -4.70 1.26
N ALA A 222 18.02 -4.40 0.72
CA ALA A 222 17.46 -5.08 -0.44
C ALA A 222 16.61 -4.10 -1.25
N ILE A 223 16.60 -4.28 -2.56
CA ILE A 223 15.74 -3.54 -3.47
C ILE A 223 14.40 -4.29 -3.53
N GLY A 224 13.32 -3.58 -3.20
CA GLY A 224 11.95 -4.02 -3.41
C GLY A 224 11.37 -3.44 -4.71
N ARG A 225 10.07 -3.64 -4.94
CA ARG A 225 9.41 -3.20 -6.17
C ARG A 225 9.52 -1.70 -6.46
N SER A 226 9.43 -0.88 -5.41
CA SER A 226 9.31 0.59 -5.57
C SER A 226 10.40 1.35 -4.83
N GLY A 227 11.30 0.66 -4.11
CA GLY A 227 12.26 1.32 -3.24
C GLY A 227 13.20 0.35 -2.55
N VAL A 228 14.00 0.88 -1.64
CA VAL A 228 15.04 0.16 -0.90
C VAL A 228 14.65 0.06 0.57
N ILE A 229 14.75 -1.15 1.12
CA ILE A 229 14.71 -1.37 2.56
C ILE A 229 16.16 -1.49 3.07
N VAL A 230 16.45 -0.85 4.19
CA VAL A 230 17.74 -0.90 4.89
C VAL A 230 17.47 -1.24 6.35
N ILE A 231 18.19 -2.21 6.89
CA ILE A 231 18.07 -2.67 8.28
C ILE A 231 19.40 -2.36 8.98
N ASP A 232 19.34 -1.46 9.96
CA ASP A 232 20.48 -1.08 10.81
C ASP A 232 20.28 -1.70 12.22
N PRO A 233 20.91 -2.86 12.49
CA PRO A 233 20.77 -3.54 13.75
C PRO A 233 21.54 -2.86 14.89
N ALA A 234 22.56 -2.05 14.61
CA ALA A 234 23.33 -1.33 15.64
C ALA A 234 22.47 -0.22 16.26
N ARG A 235 21.67 0.46 15.42
CA ARG A 235 20.79 1.54 15.85
C ARG A 235 19.31 1.15 15.94
N GLN A 236 19.02 -0.15 15.93
CA GLN A 236 17.68 -0.72 16.10
C GLN A 236 16.61 -0.05 15.23
N ARG A 237 16.86 0.00 13.92
CA ARG A 237 15.93 0.62 12.98
C ARG A 237 15.85 -0.12 11.65
N VAL A 238 14.68 -0.01 11.03
CA VAL A 238 14.44 -0.34 9.63
C VAL A 238 14.10 0.95 8.90
N ILE A 239 14.66 1.16 7.73
CA ILE A 239 14.50 2.34 6.91
C ILE A 239 13.98 1.88 5.57
N TYR A 240 12.84 2.39 5.13
CA TYR A 240 12.33 2.18 3.78
C TYR A 240 12.33 3.52 3.05
N MET A 241 13.02 3.57 1.92
CA MET A 241 13.11 4.73 1.04
C MET A 241 12.60 4.33 -0.32
N TYR A 242 11.85 5.19 -0.97
CA TYR A 242 11.35 4.92 -2.30
C TYR A 242 11.19 6.20 -3.09
N ASN A 243 11.30 6.05 -4.40
CA ASN A 243 11.13 7.12 -5.35
C ASN A 243 10.49 6.54 -6.61
N GLY A 244 9.27 6.99 -6.92
CA GLY A 244 8.47 6.51 -8.05
C GLY A 244 7.71 7.62 -8.72
#